data_AF-A0A963V5M1-F1
#
_entry.id   AF-A0A963V5M1-F1
#
_cell.length_a   1.000
_cell.length_b   1.000
_cell.length_c   1.000
_cell.angle_alpha   90.00
_cell.angle_beta   90.00
_cell.angle_gamma   90.00
#
_symmetry.space_group_name_H-M   'P 1'
#
loop_
_entity.id
_entity.type
_entity.pdbx_description
1 polymer ?
#
loop_
_entity_poly.entity_id
_entity_poly.type
_entity_poly.pdbx_seq_one_letter_code
_entity_poly.pdbx_strand_id
1 'polypeptide(L)'
;MTLHRSNGYGLAARVLHWLTALAILAAIALGLIMTNMPAETEADVARLFQAFSIHKTIGVTALAIAVLRIFWTFRNPVPGPLHPERRVETWLARLVHGLLWIGLIALPLTGWLYHSVAPGFAPILWPFGQSLPFVAPNDVAAPTFRAIHGMAAWFILAIIALHVLGALKHVVIDKDATLARMTKGTGPAVAPAQAAPAIAVMALAIWIAVIVLAVLTAPEPETDPFAPFDDIAPLPLPDAGG
;
A
#
# COMPACT_ATOMS: atom_id res chain seq x y z
N MET A 1 8.16 -0.71 -42.37
CA MET A 1 8.78 -0.74 -41.02
C MET A 1 7.74 -1.27 -40.05
N THR A 2 7.74 -2.58 -39.81
CA THR A 2 6.75 -3.27 -38.95
C THR A 2 7.07 -2.96 -37.48
N LEU A 3 6.25 -2.11 -36.86
CA LEU A 3 6.30 -1.91 -35.41
C LEU A 3 6.07 -3.26 -34.74
N HIS A 4 7.09 -3.79 -34.09
CA HIS A 4 6.99 -4.97 -33.23
C HIS A 4 5.94 -4.67 -32.16
N ARG A 5 4.69 -5.12 -32.34
CA ARG A 5 3.71 -5.09 -31.24
C ARG A 5 4.27 -6.03 -30.18
N SER A 6 4.80 -5.47 -29.09
CA SER A 6 5.29 -6.27 -27.98
C SER A 6 4.12 -7.08 -27.41
N ASN A 7 4.21 -8.40 -27.51
CA ASN A 7 3.23 -9.36 -27.01
C ASN A 7 3.23 -9.47 -25.46
N GLY A 8 3.61 -8.40 -24.76
CA GLY A 8 3.77 -8.30 -23.32
C GLY A 8 3.64 -6.86 -22.85
N TYR A 9 3.88 -6.61 -21.56
CA TYR A 9 3.72 -5.25 -21.02
C TYR A 9 4.85 -4.33 -21.50
N GLY A 10 4.47 -3.12 -21.91
CA GLY A 10 5.42 -2.07 -22.28
C GLY A 10 6.35 -1.69 -21.12
N LEU A 11 7.51 -1.10 -21.43
CA LEU A 11 8.55 -0.80 -20.44
C LEU A 11 8.02 0.02 -19.25
N ALA A 12 7.27 1.09 -19.51
CA ALA A 12 6.71 1.93 -18.45
C ALA A 12 5.79 1.15 -17.49
N ALA A 13 4.91 0.29 -18.00
CA ALA A 13 4.04 -0.54 -17.16
C ALA A 13 4.84 -1.50 -16.27
N ARG A 14 5.91 -2.09 -16.82
CA ARG A 14 6.82 -2.97 -16.07
C ARG A 14 7.58 -2.22 -14.99
N VAL A 15 8.18 -1.07 -15.32
CA VAL A 15 8.91 -0.23 -14.37
C VAL A 15 7.99 0.20 -13.24
N LEU A 16 6.80 0.74 -13.55
CA LEU A 16 5.83 1.15 -12.54
C LEU A 16 5.39 -0.03 -11.66
N HIS A 17 5.13 -1.20 -12.24
CA HIS A 17 4.82 -2.40 -11.47
C HIS A 17 5.92 -2.77 -10.46
N TRP A 18 7.17 -2.88 -10.90
CA TRP A 18 8.27 -3.31 -10.04
C TRP A 18 8.67 -2.24 -9.01
N LEU A 19 8.56 -0.95 -9.35
CA LEU A 19 8.71 0.13 -8.37
C LEU A 19 7.62 0.08 -7.31
N THR A 20 6.36 -0.12 -7.70
CA THR A 20 5.26 -0.31 -6.75
C THR A 20 5.51 -1.53 -5.86
N ALA A 21 5.87 -2.67 -6.45
CA ALA A 21 6.14 -3.89 -5.69
C ALA A 21 7.27 -3.69 -4.67
N LEU A 22 8.40 -3.09 -5.10
CA LEU A 22 9.53 -2.81 -4.21
C LEU A 22 9.14 -1.87 -3.07
N ALA A 23 8.44 -0.76 -3.37
CA ALA A 23 8.02 0.20 -2.37
C ALA A 23 7.05 -0.40 -1.34
N ILE A 24 6.04 -1.16 -1.80
CA ILE A 24 5.06 -1.79 -0.92
C ILE A 24 5.70 -2.87 -0.05
N LEU A 25 6.54 -3.74 -0.62
CA LEU A 25 7.24 -4.78 0.15
C LEU A 25 8.20 -4.18 1.17
N ALA A 26 8.93 -3.11 0.81
CA ALA A 26 9.79 -2.39 1.75
C ALA A 26 8.99 -1.75 2.88
N ALA A 27 7.86 -1.10 2.57
CA ALA A 27 6.98 -0.51 3.58
C ALA A 27 6.40 -1.56 4.54
N ILE A 28 5.92 -2.69 4.02
CA ILE A 28 5.38 -3.80 4.84
C ILE A 28 6.47 -4.38 5.72
N ALA A 29 7.66 -4.69 5.16
CA ALA A 29 8.76 -5.25 5.93
C ALA A 29 9.18 -4.30 7.06
N LEU A 30 9.36 -3.01 6.75
CA LEU A 30 9.70 -2.01 7.75
C LEU A 30 8.59 -1.82 8.79
N GLY A 31 7.32 -1.90 8.37
CA GLY A 31 6.16 -1.87 9.25
C GLY A 31 6.17 -3.01 10.26
N LEU A 32 6.41 -4.24 9.82
CA LEU A 32 6.53 -5.41 10.69
C LEU A 32 7.74 -5.33 11.63
N ILE A 33 8.86 -4.77 11.16
CA ILE A 33 10.05 -4.57 11.98
C ILE A 33 9.77 -3.52 13.07
N MET A 34 9.27 -2.34 12.70
CA MET A 34 9.09 -1.23 13.64
C MET A 34 8.03 -1.52 14.72
N THR A 35 7.02 -2.34 14.42
CA THR A 35 6.01 -2.75 15.43
C THR A 35 6.58 -3.65 16.53
N ASN A 36 7.74 -4.26 16.32
CA ASN A 36 8.40 -5.17 17.27
C ASN A 36 9.69 -4.56 17.85
N MET A 37 10.00 -3.30 17.55
CA MET A 37 11.16 -2.62 18.09
C MET A 37 10.90 -2.19 19.55
N PRO A 38 11.90 -2.26 20.44
CA PRO A 38 11.79 -1.73 21.79
C PRO A 38 11.66 -0.21 21.77
N ALA A 39 11.15 0.36 22.87
CA ALA A 39 11.00 1.80 23.09
C ALA A 39 11.47 2.23 24.49
N GLU A 40 12.37 1.46 25.10
CA GLU A 40 12.74 1.60 26.52
C GLU A 40 13.89 2.59 26.75
N THR A 41 14.77 2.76 25.77
CA THR A 41 15.93 3.66 25.87
C THR A 41 15.82 4.80 24.84
N GLU A 42 16.51 5.92 25.09
CA GLU A 42 16.59 7.04 24.13
C GLU A 42 17.11 6.58 22.76
N ALA A 43 18.08 5.65 22.75
CA ALA A 43 18.62 5.06 21.53
C ALA A 43 17.56 4.26 20.76
N ASP A 44 16.67 3.56 21.46
CA ASP A 44 15.58 2.79 20.85
C ASP A 44 14.50 3.72 20.29
N VAL A 45 14.13 4.76 21.03
CA VAL A 45 13.20 5.81 20.55
C VAL A 45 13.75 6.50 19.31
N ALA A 46 15.05 6.82 19.25
CA ALA A 46 15.68 7.41 18.07
C ALA A 46 15.62 6.49 16.85
N ARG A 47 15.82 5.17 17.03
CA ARG A 47 15.69 4.17 15.96
C ARG A 47 14.25 4.04 15.48
N LEU A 48 13.29 3.99 16.42
CA LEU A 48 11.87 3.97 16.11
C LEU A 48 11.45 5.21 15.32
N PHE A 49 11.87 6.40 15.75
CA PHE A 49 11.62 7.66 15.06
C PHE A 49 12.09 7.58 13.60
N GLN A 50 13.33 7.15 13.37
CA GLN A 50 13.88 6.98 12.02
C GLN A 50 13.10 5.96 11.20
N ALA A 51 12.78 4.80 11.78
CA ALA A 51 12.01 3.76 11.11
C ALA A 51 10.61 4.25 10.69
N PHE A 52 9.90 4.96 11.56
CA PHE A 52 8.61 5.55 11.24
C PHE A 52 8.72 6.62 10.16
N SER A 53 9.73 7.50 10.20
CA SER A 53 9.97 8.49 9.15
C SER A 53 10.20 7.84 7.78
N ILE A 54 11.05 6.81 7.73
CA ILE A 54 11.32 6.07 6.49
C ILE A 54 10.06 5.35 6.00
N HIS A 55 9.34 4.65 6.89
CA HIS A 55 8.11 3.93 6.56
C HIS A 55 7.05 4.88 5.96
N LYS A 56 6.79 6.01 6.63
CA LYS A 56 5.84 7.01 6.15
C LYS A 56 6.26 7.56 4.78
N THR A 57 7.53 7.90 4.62
CA THR A 57 8.08 8.43 3.35
C THR A 57 7.95 7.43 2.20
N ILE A 58 8.25 6.15 2.44
CA ILE A 58 8.03 5.08 1.46
C ILE A 58 6.53 4.94 1.17
N GLY A 59 5.67 5.00 2.18
CA GLY A 59 4.21 4.90 2.04
C GLY A 59 3.61 5.97 1.10
N VAL A 60 3.92 7.26 1.33
CA VAL A 60 3.45 8.33 0.42
C VAL A 60 4.11 8.25 -0.95
N THR A 61 5.37 7.82 -1.04
CA THR A 61 6.03 7.58 -2.33
C THR A 61 5.32 6.46 -3.10
N ALA A 62 4.97 5.37 -2.42
CA ALA A 62 4.24 4.25 -3.00
C ALA A 62 2.85 4.68 -3.49
N LEU A 63 2.15 5.55 -2.74
CA LEU A 63 0.88 6.14 -3.17
C LEU A 63 1.03 6.94 -4.46
N ALA A 64 2.06 7.79 -4.57
CA ALA A 64 2.32 8.56 -5.80
C ALA A 64 2.61 7.64 -7.00
N ILE A 65 3.46 6.62 -6.82
CA ILE A 65 3.75 5.63 -7.87
C ILE A 65 2.48 4.85 -8.24
N ALA A 66 1.65 4.49 -7.27
CA ALA A 66 0.40 3.78 -7.48
C ALA A 66 -0.58 4.60 -8.32
N VAL A 67 -0.77 5.89 -8.02
CA VAL A 67 -1.62 6.79 -8.82
C VAL A 67 -1.12 6.85 -10.26
N LEU A 68 0.18 7.04 -10.46
CA LEU A 68 0.80 7.06 -11.80
C LEU A 68 0.61 5.71 -12.52
N ARG A 69 0.79 4.58 -11.82
CA ARG A 69 0.59 3.24 -12.35
C ARG A 69 -0.85 3.00 -12.79
N ILE A 70 -1.82 3.38 -11.96
CA ILE A 70 -3.25 3.23 -12.25
C ILE A 70 -3.62 4.11 -13.47
N PHE A 71 -3.22 5.38 -13.46
CA PHE A 71 -3.44 6.29 -14.58
C PHE A 71 -2.83 5.74 -15.89
N TRP A 72 -1.58 5.28 -15.83
CA TRP A 72 -0.90 4.68 -16.98
C TRP A 72 -1.66 3.47 -17.53
N THR A 73 -2.13 2.59 -16.64
CA THR A 73 -2.86 1.38 -17.01
C THR A 73 -4.18 1.71 -17.70
N PHE A 74 -4.91 2.71 -17.24
CA PHE A 74 -6.16 3.13 -17.90
C PHE A 74 -5.93 3.78 -19.26
N ARG A 75 -4.79 4.46 -19.47
CA ARG A 75 -4.52 5.18 -20.72
C ARG A 75 -3.92 4.30 -21.82
N ASN A 76 -3.38 3.13 -21.47
CA ASN A 76 -2.63 2.27 -22.37
C ASN A 76 -3.27 0.88 -22.49
N PRO A 77 -3.20 0.23 -23.67
CA PRO A 77 -3.70 -1.12 -23.83
C PRO A 77 -2.90 -2.11 -22.97
N VAL A 78 -3.61 -3.00 -22.28
CA VAL A 78 -3.02 -4.12 -21.53
C VAL A 78 -3.19 -5.42 -22.32
N PRO A 79 -2.18 -6.31 -22.37
CA PRO A 79 -2.34 -7.55 -23.13
C PRO A 79 -3.31 -8.48 -22.40
N GLY A 80 -4.14 -9.21 -23.16
CA GLY A 80 -5.20 -10.06 -22.62
C GLY A 80 -4.72 -11.25 -21.78
N PRO A 81 -5.64 -12.01 -21.16
CA PRO A 81 -5.30 -13.21 -20.41
C PRO A 81 -4.72 -14.28 -21.36
N LEU A 82 -3.69 -15.02 -20.92
CA LEU A 82 -3.09 -16.08 -21.75
C LEU A 82 -4.05 -17.27 -21.96
N HIS A 83 -4.94 -17.50 -20.99
CA HIS A 83 -5.87 -18.62 -20.96
C HIS A 83 -7.32 -18.14 -20.79
N PRO A 84 -7.90 -17.41 -21.76
CA PRO A 84 -9.26 -16.87 -21.67
C PRO A 84 -10.35 -17.95 -21.48
N GLU A 85 -10.08 -19.17 -21.91
CA GLU A 85 -10.92 -20.35 -21.73
C GLU A 85 -11.05 -20.77 -20.26
N ARG A 86 -10.04 -20.49 -19.42
CA ARG A 86 -10.04 -20.79 -17.98
C ARG A 86 -10.78 -19.70 -17.21
N ARG A 87 -12.11 -19.69 -17.35
CA ARG A 87 -12.99 -18.60 -16.86
C ARG A 87 -12.83 -18.30 -15.36
N VAL A 88 -12.78 -19.34 -14.52
CA VAL A 88 -12.66 -19.19 -13.05
C VAL A 88 -11.30 -18.60 -12.67
N GLU A 89 -10.22 -19.13 -13.24
CA GLU A 89 -8.86 -18.63 -13.00
C GLU A 89 -8.71 -17.19 -13.48
N THR A 90 -9.23 -16.88 -14.67
CA THR A 90 -9.25 -15.51 -15.21
C THR A 90 -10.06 -14.56 -14.30
N TRP A 91 -11.18 -15.02 -13.75
CA TRP A 91 -11.99 -14.24 -12.83
C TRP A 91 -11.25 -13.98 -11.50
N LEU A 92 -10.65 -15.01 -10.91
CA LEU A 92 -9.84 -14.88 -9.68
C LEU A 92 -8.65 -13.92 -9.88
N ALA A 93 -7.94 -14.05 -11.00
CA ALA A 93 -6.84 -13.15 -11.34
C ALA A 93 -7.34 -11.69 -11.42
N ARG A 94 -8.50 -11.44 -12.05
CA ARG A 94 -9.07 -10.09 -12.11
C ARG A 94 -9.48 -9.57 -10.73
N LEU A 95 -10.07 -10.42 -9.89
CA LEU A 95 -10.45 -10.05 -8.52
C LEU A 95 -9.22 -9.64 -7.70
N VAL A 96 -8.17 -10.46 -7.69
CA VAL A 96 -6.92 -10.18 -6.98
C VAL A 96 -6.29 -8.86 -7.48
N HIS A 97 -6.21 -8.65 -8.80
CA HIS A 97 -5.70 -7.39 -9.33
C HIS A 97 -6.57 -6.18 -8.95
N GLY A 98 -7.90 -6.32 -8.93
CA GLY A 98 -8.82 -5.27 -8.50
C GLY A 98 -8.64 -4.91 -7.03
N LEU A 99 -8.54 -5.91 -6.16
CA LEU A 99 -8.26 -5.72 -4.73
C LEU A 99 -6.91 -5.04 -4.50
N LEU A 100 -5.88 -5.41 -5.26
CA LEU A 100 -4.58 -4.75 -5.20
C LEU A 100 -4.67 -3.29 -5.68
N TRP A 101 -5.41 -2.98 -6.75
CA TRP A 101 -5.56 -1.58 -7.19
C TRP A 101 -6.14 -0.67 -6.12
N ILE A 102 -7.17 -1.14 -5.40
CA ILE A 102 -7.73 -0.38 -4.30
C ILE A 102 -6.77 -0.34 -3.12
N GLY A 103 -6.16 -1.48 -2.79
CA GLY A 103 -5.15 -1.59 -1.73
C GLY A 103 -3.97 -0.63 -1.89
N LEU A 104 -3.49 -0.47 -3.13
CA LEU A 104 -2.39 0.44 -3.46
C LEU A 104 -2.69 1.91 -3.14
N ILE A 105 -3.98 2.28 -3.06
CA ILE A 105 -4.41 3.62 -2.67
C ILE A 105 -4.83 3.63 -1.21
N ALA A 106 -5.73 2.74 -0.82
CA ALA A 106 -6.35 2.72 0.49
C ALA A 106 -5.32 2.52 1.62
N LEU A 107 -4.38 1.59 1.49
CA LEU A 107 -3.40 1.29 2.54
C LEU A 107 -2.49 2.50 2.88
N PRO A 108 -1.77 3.10 1.91
CA PRO A 108 -0.96 4.27 2.24
C PRO A 108 -1.80 5.49 2.60
N LEU A 109 -3.01 5.64 2.05
CA LEU A 109 -3.90 6.74 2.39
C LEU A 109 -4.41 6.65 3.84
N THR A 110 -4.75 5.46 4.34
CA THR A 110 -5.12 5.29 5.77
C THR A 110 -3.94 5.58 6.69
N GLY A 111 -2.71 5.25 6.29
CA GLY A 111 -1.50 5.60 7.03
C GLY A 111 -1.26 7.12 7.06
N TRP A 112 -1.51 7.82 5.95
CA TRP A 112 -1.40 9.27 5.89
C TRP A 112 -2.53 9.97 6.67
N LEU A 113 -3.74 9.42 6.66
CA LEU A 113 -4.83 9.86 7.54
C LEU A 113 -4.44 9.73 9.01
N TYR A 114 -3.90 8.57 9.42
CA TYR A 114 -3.39 8.38 10.77
C TYR A 114 -2.31 9.42 11.13
N HIS A 115 -1.34 9.63 10.25
CA HIS A 115 -0.31 10.66 10.45
C HIS A 115 -0.89 12.08 10.58
N SER A 116 -1.97 12.38 9.84
CA SER A 116 -2.59 13.70 9.83
C SER A 116 -3.41 13.98 11.10
N VAL A 117 -4.09 12.96 11.65
CA VAL A 117 -4.86 13.09 12.89
C VAL A 117 -4.01 13.01 14.15
N ALA A 118 -2.85 12.33 14.09
CA ALA A 118 -1.86 12.25 15.18
C ALA A 118 -0.50 12.77 14.72
N PRO A 119 -0.36 14.10 14.51
CA PRO A 119 0.92 14.69 14.10
C PRO A 119 1.95 14.64 15.23
N GLY A 120 3.24 14.71 14.89
CA GLY A 120 4.30 15.04 15.85
C GLY A 120 5.30 13.94 16.19
N PHE A 121 4.98 12.65 16.06
CA PHE A 121 5.96 11.61 16.43
C PHE A 121 7.17 11.54 15.49
N ALA A 122 6.94 11.42 14.18
CA ALA A 122 8.03 11.34 13.19
C ALA A 122 7.57 11.93 11.85
N PRO A 123 8.39 12.78 11.20
CA PRO A 123 8.01 13.46 9.97
C PRO A 123 8.08 12.54 8.75
N ILE A 124 7.33 12.89 7.72
CA ILE A 124 7.55 12.47 6.35
C ILE A 124 8.74 13.26 5.79
N LEU A 125 9.78 12.55 5.34
CA LEU A 125 11.05 13.12 4.86
C LEU A 125 10.91 13.64 3.42
N TRP A 126 10.14 14.70 3.26
CA TRP A 126 9.90 15.36 1.97
C TRP A 126 9.73 16.87 2.16
N PRO A 127 9.85 17.68 1.10
CA PRO A 127 9.72 19.14 1.22
C PRO A 127 8.26 19.64 1.20
N PHE A 128 7.28 18.73 1.17
CA PHE A 128 5.85 19.08 1.06
C PHE A 128 5.17 19.13 2.42
N GLY A 129 3.89 19.52 2.43
CA GLY A 129 3.05 19.49 3.63
C GLY A 129 2.97 18.09 4.25
N GLN A 130 2.91 18.03 5.58
CA GLN A 130 2.91 16.77 6.33
C GLN A 130 1.52 16.12 6.39
N SER A 131 0.47 16.93 6.55
CA SER A 131 -0.90 16.45 6.71
C SER A 131 -1.71 16.54 5.42
N LEU A 132 -2.74 15.70 5.32
CA LEU A 132 -3.76 15.82 4.28
C LEU A 132 -4.55 17.14 4.45
N PRO A 133 -4.87 17.84 3.35
CA PRO A 133 -5.75 19.01 3.40
C PRO A 133 -7.08 18.67 4.07
N PHE A 134 -7.59 19.59 4.88
CA PHE A 134 -8.88 19.47 5.59
C PHE A 134 -8.96 18.33 6.62
N VAL A 135 -7.84 17.72 6.99
CA VAL A 135 -7.76 16.77 8.11
C VAL A 135 -7.08 17.46 9.28
N ALA A 136 -7.86 17.76 10.31
CA ALA A 136 -7.36 18.34 11.55
C ALA A 136 -6.82 17.25 12.50
N PRO A 137 -5.87 17.58 13.39
CA PRO A 137 -5.50 16.72 14.51
C PRO A 137 -6.74 16.29 15.30
N ASN A 138 -6.79 15.01 15.67
CA ASN A 138 -7.92 14.41 16.37
C ASN A 138 -7.46 13.14 17.10
N ASP A 139 -7.15 13.29 18.38
CA ASP A 139 -6.63 12.20 19.21
C ASP A 139 -7.68 11.10 19.44
N VAL A 140 -8.97 11.44 19.41
CA VAL A 140 -10.07 10.47 19.52
C VAL A 140 -10.12 9.55 18.30
N ALA A 141 -9.84 10.07 17.10
CA ALA A 141 -9.86 9.30 15.86
C ALA A 141 -8.54 8.54 15.59
N ALA A 142 -7.44 8.93 16.26
CA ALA A 142 -6.12 8.37 16.00
C ALA A 142 -6.02 6.84 16.22
N PRO A 143 -6.55 6.26 17.32
CA PRO A 143 -6.56 4.80 17.51
C PRO A 143 -7.31 4.06 16.39
N THR A 144 -8.44 4.62 15.94
CA THR A 144 -9.24 4.03 14.86
C THR A 144 -8.45 3.98 13.54
N PHE A 145 -7.81 5.08 13.14
CA PHE A 145 -7.02 5.09 11.90
C PHE A 145 -5.76 4.22 11.99
N ARG A 146 -5.14 4.11 13.18
CA ARG A 146 -4.07 3.14 13.44
C ARG A 146 -4.55 1.71 13.23
N ALA A 147 -5.70 1.34 13.79
CA ALA A 147 -6.29 0.01 13.65
C ALA A 147 -6.64 -0.30 12.19
N ILE A 148 -7.32 0.63 11.49
CA ILE A 148 -7.64 0.50 10.07
C ILE A 148 -6.38 0.28 9.24
N HIS A 149 -5.30 1.05 9.48
CA HIS A 149 -4.05 0.89 8.75
C HIS A 149 -3.40 -0.49 9.01
N GLY A 150 -3.39 -0.94 10.26
CA GLY A 150 -2.86 -2.27 10.62
C GLY A 150 -3.65 -3.42 9.99
N MET A 151 -4.99 -3.38 10.06
CA MET A 151 -5.85 -4.38 9.42
C MET A 151 -5.70 -4.37 7.90
N ALA A 152 -5.61 -3.17 7.31
CA ALA A 152 -5.36 -3.00 5.88
C ALA A 152 -4.04 -3.62 5.44
N ALA A 153 -2.98 -3.48 6.25
CA ALA A 153 -1.67 -4.06 5.96
C ALA A 153 -1.73 -5.60 5.90
N TRP A 154 -2.37 -6.24 6.89
CA TRP A 154 -2.55 -7.70 6.90
C TRP A 154 -3.40 -8.21 5.73
N PHE A 155 -4.49 -7.51 5.43
CA PHE A 155 -5.34 -7.84 4.30
C PHE A 155 -4.56 -7.78 2.98
N ILE A 156 -3.83 -6.68 2.74
CA ILE A 156 -3.02 -6.52 1.52
C ILE A 156 -1.88 -7.52 1.45
N LEU A 157 -1.25 -7.87 2.57
CA LEU A 157 -0.24 -8.92 2.61
C LEU A 157 -0.83 -10.27 2.14
N ALA A 158 -2.04 -10.63 2.57
CA ALA A 158 -2.72 -11.84 2.11
C ALA A 158 -3.02 -11.80 0.60
N ILE A 159 -3.50 -10.66 0.07
CA ILE A 159 -3.76 -10.51 -1.37
C ILE A 159 -2.46 -10.55 -2.20
N ILE A 160 -1.37 -9.95 -1.70
CA ILE A 160 -0.05 -10.04 -2.32
C ILE A 160 0.42 -11.50 -2.36
N ALA A 161 0.24 -12.25 -1.27
CA ALA A 161 0.58 -13.67 -1.24
C ALA A 161 -0.19 -14.45 -2.31
N LEU A 162 -1.51 -14.24 -2.43
CA LEU A 162 -2.32 -14.86 -3.48
C LEU A 162 -1.84 -14.48 -4.89
N HIS A 163 -1.49 -13.21 -5.10
CA HIS A 163 -0.97 -12.72 -6.37
C HIS A 163 0.36 -13.41 -6.75
N VAL A 164 1.30 -13.48 -5.80
CA VAL A 164 2.61 -14.13 -6.01
C VAL A 164 2.44 -15.63 -6.22
N LEU A 165 1.61 -16.30 -5.43
CA LEU A 165 1.32 -17.72 -5.59
C LEU A 165 0.69 -18.02 -6.95
N GLY A 166 -0.23 -17.18 -7.43
CA GLY A 166 -0.78 -17.29 -8.78
C GLY A 166 0.32 -17.18 -9.85
N ALA A 167 1.18 -16.16 -9.75
CA ALA A 167 2.31 -15.99 -10.68
C ALA A 167 3.28 -17.17 -10.65
N LEU A 168 3.59 -17.70 -9.46
CA LEU A 168 4.45 -18.88 -9.29
C LEU A 168 3.82 -20.15 -9.86
N LYS A 169 2.52 -20.36 -9.64
CA LYS A 169 1.76 -21.47 -10.23
C LYS A 169 1.84 -21.44 -11.75
N HIS A 170 1.69 -20.26 -12.35
CA HIS A 170 1.85 -20.08 -13.81
C HIS A 170 3.27 -20.40 -14.31
N VAL A 171 4.31 -20.08 -13.53
CA VAL A 171 5.71 -20.33 -13.92
C VAL A 171 6.12 -21.79 -13.71
N VAL A 172 5.72 -22.40 -12.58
CA VAL A 172 6.20 -23.72 -12.15
C VAL A 172 5.32 -24.85 -12.69
N ILE A 173 3.99 -24.66 -12.66
CA ILE A 173 3.02 -25.69 -13.03
C ILE A 173 2.56 -25.51 -14.48
N ASP A 174 1.99 -24.34 -14.82
CA ASP A 174 1.51 -24.10 -16.19
C ASP A 174 2.65 -23.87 -17.20
N LYS A 175 3.81 -23.45 -16.70
CA LYS A 175 5.02 -23.13 -17.48
C LYS A 175 4.75 -22.12 -18.61
N ASP A 176 3.92 -21.12 -18.32
CA ASP A 176 3.50 -20.12 -19.30
C ASP A 176 4.28 -18.80 -19.21
N ALA A 177 3.95 -17.86 -20.09
CA ALA A 177 4.64 -16.58 -20.22
C ALA A 177 4.17 -15.49 -19.24
N THR A 178 3.36 -15.80 -18.22
CA THR A 178 2.76 -14.80 -17.31
C THR A 178 3.81 -13.89 -16.67
N LEU A 179 4.84 -14.48 -16.03
CA LEU A 179 5.92 -13.70 -15.43
C LEU A 179 6.83 -13.03 -16.48
N ALA A 180 7.09 -13.72 -17.61
CA ALA A 180 7.93 -13.20 -18.70
C ALA A 180 7.34 -11.92 -19.31
N ARG A 181 6.01 -11.82 -19.40
CA ARG A 181 5.31 -10.63 -19.87
C ARG A 181 5.51 -9.42 -18.97
N MET A 182 5.66 -9.61 -17.66
CA MET A 182 5.87 -8.52 -16.68
C MET A 182 7.36 -8.21 -16.41
N THR A 183 8.25 -9.18 -16.60
CA THR A 183 9.71 -8.98 -16.41
C THR A 183 10.37 -8.49 -17.69
N LYS A 184 10.23 -9.25 -18.79
CA LYS A 184 10.93 -9.04 -20.06
C LYS A 184 10.08 -8.29 -21.09
N GLY A 185 8.76 -8.24 -20.91
CA GLY A 185 7.84 -7.63 -21.88
C GLY A 185 7.58 -8.54 -23.08
N THR A 186 7.93 -9.82 -22.98
CA THR A 186 7.81 -10.82 -24.04
C THR A 186 6.73 -11.85 -23.68
N GLY A 187 5.92 -12.25 -24.65
CA GLY A 187 4.88 -13.27 -24.51
C GLY A 187 4.30 -13.68 -25.87
N PRO A 188 3.34 -14.61 -25.92
CA PRO A 188 2.56 -14.87 -27.13
C PRO A 188 1.61 -13.71 -27.40
N ALA A 189 1.31 -13.45 -28.69
CA ALA A 189 0.37 -12.41 -29.08
C ALA A 189 -1.03 -12.74 -28.56
N VAL A 190 -1.58 -11.87 -27.72
CA VAL A 190 -2.97 -11.98 -27.23
C VAL A 190 -3.67 -10.65 -27.44
N ALA A 191 -4.92 -10.69 -27.90
CA ALA A 191 -5.74 -9.51 -28.10
C ALA A 191 -5.81 -8.66 -26.81
N PRO A 192 -5.73 -7.33 -26.90
CA PRO A 192 -5.85 -6.46 -25.73
C PRO A 192 -7.18 -6.68 -25.04
N ALA A 193 -7.16 -6.81 -23.71
CA ALA A 193 -8.38 -6.89 -22.92
C ALA A 193 -8.90 -5.49 -22.61
N GLN A 194 -10.21 -5.29 -22.68
CA GLN A 194 -10.86 -4.11 -22.13
C GLN A 194 -10.85 -4.22 -20.60
N ALA A 195 -10.42 -3.18 -19.90
CA ALA A 195 -10.54 -3.12 -18.45
C ALA A 195 -12.04 -3.19 -18.10
N ALA A 196 -12.47 -4.21 -17.36
CA ALA A 196 -13.87 -4.35 -16.94
C ALA A 196 -14.12 -3.48 -15.69
N PRO A 197 -14.81 -2.33 -15.80
CA PRO A 197 -14.99 -1.41 -14.67
C PRO A 197 -15.77 -2.03 -13.51
N ALA A 198 -16.65 -3.00 -13.78
CA ALA A 198 -17.50 -3.64 -12.77
C ALA A 198 -16.72 -4.35 -11.64
N ILE A 199 -15.54 -4.90 -11.92
CA ILE A 199 -14.74 -5.62 -10.90
C ILE A 199 -14.05 -4.62 -9.96
N ALA A 200 -13.62 -3.47 -10.48
CA ALA A 200 -13.07 -2.39 -9.65
C ALA A 200 -14.13 -1.81 -8.70
N VAL A 201 -15.38 -1.65 -9.18
CA VAL A 201 -16.50 -1.17 -8.36
C VAL A 201 -16.84 -2.17 -7.24
N MET A 202 -16.91 -3.47 -7.55
CA MET A 202 -17.20 -4.49 -6.54
C MET A 202 -16.08 -4.60 -5.50
N ALA A 203 -14.82 -4.53 -5.93
CA ALA A 203 -13.69 -4.54 -5.01
C ALA A 203 -13.68 -3.29 -4.11
N LEU A 204 -14.13 -2.13 -4.61
CA LEU A 204 -14.25 -0.90 -3.81
C LEU A 204 -15.32 -1.06 -2.73
N ALA A 205 -16.46 -1.67 -3.08
CA ALA A 205 -17.51 -1.98 -2.13
C ALA A 205 -17.03 -2.92 -1.00
N ILE A 206 -16.23 -3.94 -1.34
CA ILE A 206 -15.61 -4.84 -0.35
C ILE A 206 -14.71 -4.05 0.61
N TRP A 207 -13.90 -3.13 0.08
CA TRP A 207 -13.03 -2.30 0.92
C TRP A 207 -13.81 -1.35 1.83
N ILE A 208 -14.88 -0.75 1.34
CA ILE A 208 -15.78 0.07 2.17
C ILE A 208 -16.38 -0.79 3.28
N ALA A 209 -16.85 -2.00 2.96
CA ALA A 209 -17.42 -2.92 3.96
C ALA A 209 -16.40 -3.33 5.02
N VAL A 210 -15.15 -3.61 4.66
CA VAL A 210 -14.07 -3.92 5.60
C VAL A 210 -13.78 -2.74 6.52
N ILE A 211 -13.71 -1.52 5.97
CA ILE A 211 -13.48 -0.30 6.76
C ILE A 211 -14.65 -0.07 7.72
N VAL A 212 -15.89 -0.16 7.23
CA VAL A 212 -17.09 0.01 8.07
C VAL A 212 -17.13 -1.04 9.17
N LEU A 213 -16.90 -2.31 8.86
CA LEU A 213 -16.85 -3.37 9.85
C LEU A 213 -15.76 -3.08 10.90
N ALA A 214 -14.54 -2.73 10.46
CA ALA A 214 -13.44 -2.39 11.36
C ALA A 214 -13.78 -1.23 12.30
N VAL A 215 -14.45 -0.18 11.81
CA VAL A 215 -14.91 0.95 12.62
C VAL A 215 -15.97 0.51 13.63
N LEU A 216 -16.94 -0.30 13.20
CA LEU A 216 -18.03 -0.79 14.06
C LEU A 216 -17.56 -1.80 15.12
N THR A 217 -16.47 -2.52 14.86
CA THR A 217 -15.91 -3.54 15.76
C THR A 217 -14.63 -3.09 16.46
N ALA A 218 -14.21 -1.83 16.29
CA ALA A 218 -13.03 -1.32 16.97
C ALA A 218 -13.29 -1.33 18.48
N PRO A 219 -12.45 -1.99 19.30
CA PRO A 219 -12.57 -1.89 20.75
C PRO A 219 -12.36 -0.44 21.17
N GLU A 220 -13.10 0.02 22.18
CA GLU A 220 -12.83 1.28 22.87
C GLU A 220 -11.35 1.27 23.29
N PRO A 221 -10.61 2.39 23.16
CA PRO A 221 -9.19 2.42 23.45
C PRO A 221 -8.94 2.02 24.90
N GLU A 222 -8.48 0.78 25.11
CA GLU A 222 -8.39 0.19 26.46
C GLU A 222 -7.16 0.69 27.24
N THR A 223 -6.25 1.43 26.61
CA THR A 223 -5.18 2.15 27.30
C THR A 223 -4.74 3.32 26.44
N ASP A 224 -4.54 4.48 27.06
CA ASP A 224 -3.87 5.61 26.42
C ASP A 224 -2.43 5.20 26.09
N PRO A 225 -2.04 5.10 24.79
CA PRO A 225 -0.67 4.79 24.41
C PRO A 225 0.31 5.91 24.80
N PHE A 226 -0.18 7.05 25.30
CA PHE A 226 0.58 8.15 25.86
C PHE A 226 0.56 8.25 27.39
N ALA A 227 -0.08 7.32 28.11
CA ALA A 227 0.04 7.25 29.57
C ALA A 227 1.51 7.27 30.07
N PRO A 228 2.50 6.67 29.37
CA PRO A 228 3.91 6.79 29.76
C PRO A 228 4.54 8.18 29.52
N PHE A 229 3.90 9.06 28.72
CA PHE A 229 4.39 10.40 28.39
C PHE A 229 3.70 11.51 29.18
N ASP A 230 2.53 11.26 29.77
CA ASP A 230 1.84 12.20 30.67
C ASP A 230 2.64 12.47 31.96
N ASP A 231 3.48 11.53 32.39
CA ASP A 231 4.36 11.65 33.56
C ASP A 231 5.72 12.30 33.25
N ILE A 232 6.02 12.61 31.98
CA ILE A 232 7.27 13.30 31.61
C ILE A 232 7.06 14.80 31.80
N ALA A 233 7.59 15.32 32.91
CA ALA A 233 7.65 16.75 33.16
C ALA A 233 8.18 17.50 31.93
N PRO A 234 7.54 18.61 31.49
CA PRO A 234 8.04 19.40 30.39
C PRO A 234 9.50 19.79 30.66
N LEU A 235 10.39 19.55 29.70
CA LEU A 235 11.76 20.07 29.79
C LEU A 235 11.68 21.58 30.06
N PRO A 236 12.43 22.11 31.05
CA PRO A 236 12.43 23.53 31.31
C PRO A 236 12.84 24.26 30.03
N LEU A 237 11.95 25.12 29.55
CA LEU A 237 12.26 25.98 28.41
C LEU A 237 13.48 26.83 28.80
N PRO A 238 14.51 26.92 27.95
CA PRO A 238 15.62 27.81 28.20
C PRO A 238 15.08 29.22 28.38
N ASP A 239 15.49 29.82 29.49
CA ASP A 239 15.08 31.13 29.97
C ASP A 239 15.28 32.13 28.83
N ALA A 240 14.17 32.66 28.29
CA ALA A 240 14.22 33.77 27.37
C ALA A 240 14.53 35.05 28.16
N GLY A 241 15.76 35.20 28.66
CA GLY A 241 16.20 36.37 29.38
C GLY A 241 17.64 36.28 29.90
N GLY A 242 18.58 36.93 29.20
CA GLY A 242 19.95 37.19 29.66
C GLY A 242 21.00 37.04 28.58
#